data_AF-A0A2C6WPA0-F1
#
_entry.id   AF-A0A2C6WPA0-F1
#
_cell.length_a   1.000
_cell.length_b   1.000
_cell.length_c   1.000
_cell.angle_alpha   90.00
_cell.angle_beta   90.00
_cell.angle_gamma   90.00
#
_symmetry.space_group_name_H-M   'P 1'
#
loop_
_entity.id
_entity.type
_entity.pdbx_description
1 polymer ?
#
loop_
_entity_poly.entity_id
_entity_poly.type
_entity_poly.pdbx_seq_one_letter_code
_entity_poly.pdbx_strand_id
1 'polypeptide(L)'
;MKIGIISDLHIDRHKSLKPKDYERELIKVMFQKQIELLLIAGDISNHYKLTHEFIESIEAQSQIKVLFIPGNHDFWSSDTNVTSAEILNYYMDMNACLIGKPYSLNANWAIVGNTGWYDYTYASPEFSLERIARRKYYGATWQDKVKIDWPIENRKLSRIAARQATQDIEKVKHKNIILMTHIVTHPKFAVPMPHRIFDYFNAFIGTSDFNEIYQQYPIRYSIMGHVHFRNEFEERGVTYICPCLGYQREWRSDDLATEIKHAMSTLDI
;
A
#
# COMPACT_ATOMS: atom_id res chain seq x y z
N MET A 1 -15.67 -7.53 15.13
CA MET A 1 -14.20 -7.43 15.11
C MET A 1 -13.82 -6.08 14.56
N LYS A 2 -12.97 -5.33 15.26
CA LYS A 2 -12.52 -4.01 14.84
C LYS A 2 -11.15 -4.06 14.17
N ILE A 3 -11.11 -3.75 12.89
CA ILE A 3 -9.90 -3.79 12.07
C ILE A 3 -9.33 -2.37 11.95
N GLY A 4 -8.06 -2.18 12.29
CA GLY A 4 -7.33 -0.93 12.07
C GLY A 4 -6.59 -0.97 10.73
N ILE A 5 -6.57 0.14 10.00
CA ILE A 5 -5.97 0.22 8.67
C ILE A 5 -5.07 1.45 8.58
N ILE A 6 -3.83 1.28 8.13
CA ILE A 6 -2.86 2.36 7.92
C ILE A 6 -1.91 2.03 6.76
N SER A 7 -1.24 3.04 6.22
CA SER A 7 -0.25 2.92 5.13
C SER A 7 0.76 4.06 5.19
N ASP A 8 1.85 3.94 4.44
CA ASP A 8 2.83 5.01 4.23
C ASP A 8 3.42 5.51 5.56
N LEU A 9 3.85 4.58 6.42
CA LEU A 9 4.40 4.87 7.74
C LEU A 9 5.76 5.55 7.65
N HIS A 10 6.60 5.12 6.68
CA HIS A 10 7.92 5.70 6.42
C HIS A 10 8.76 5.88 7.70
N ILE A 11 8.83 4.84 8.53
CA ILE A 11 9.34 4.89 9.92
C ILE A 11 10.83 5.28 10.03
N ASP A 12 11.55 5.27 8.92
CA ASP A 12 12.96 5.59 8.76
C ASP A 12 13.21 6.94 8.06
N ARG A 13 12.16 7.70 7.74
CA ARG A 13 12.24 8.96 6.97
C ARG A 13 12.09 10.23 7.80
N HIS A 14 11.74 10.10 9.07
CA HIS A 14 11.60 11.24 9.96
C HIS A 14 12.98 11.80 10.36
N LYS A 15 13.10 13.13 10.51
CA LYS A 15 14.38 13.78 10.85
C LYS A 15 14.88 13.40 12.25
N SER A 16 14.00 13.43 13.25
CA SER A 16 14.31 13.14 14.66
C SER A 16 13.80 11.79 15.17
N LEU A 17 12.50 11.50 14.98
CA LEU A 17 11.86 10.25 15.42
C LEU A 17 12.51 9.01 14.81
N LYS A 18 12.51 7.92 15.58
CA LYS A 18 13.08 6.62 15.21
C LYS A 18 11.98 5.57 15.05
N PRO A 19 12.24 4.43 14.38
CA PRO A 19 11.27 3.34 14.25
C PRO A 19 10.59 2.94 15.57
N LYS A 20 11.32 2.92 16.69
CA LYS A 20 10.78 2.63 18.01
C LYS A 20 9.73 3.64 18.52
N ASP A 21 9.79 4.90 18.08
CA ASP A 21 8.75 5.88 18.39
C ASP A 21 7.45 5.56 17.64
N TYR A 22 7.56 5.16 16.37
CA TYR A 22 6.41 4.68 15.58
C TYR A 22 5.79 3.44 16.18
N GLU A 23 6.60 2.46 16.61
CA GLU A 23 6.08 1.26 17.27
C GLU A 23 5.26 1.62 18.51
N ARG A 24 5.84 2.42 19.42
CA ARG A 24 5.22 2.81 20.67
C ARG A 24 3.90 3.55 20.45
N GLU A 25 3.90 4.57 19.59
CA GLU A 25 2.68 5.38 19.36
C GLU A 25 1.63 4.62 18.55
N LEU A 26 2.03 3.75 17.60
CA LEU A 26 1.09 2.91 16.86
C LEU A 26 0.36 1.93 17.78
N ILE A 27 1.10 1.20 18.63
CA ILE A 27 0.53 0.25 19.61
C ILE A 27 -0.43 0.99 20.57
N LYS A 28 -0.03 2.15 21.06
CA LYS A 28 -0.87 2.99 21.92
C LYS A 28 -2.18 3.39 21.21
N VAL A 29 -2.13 3.82 19.94
CA VAL A 29 -3.33 4.15 19.17
C VAL A 29 -4.18 2.91 18.90
N MET A 30 -3.58 1.75 18.62
CA MET A 30 -4.29 0.48 18.44
C MET A 30 -5.11 0.13 19.68
N PHE A 31 -4.52 0.22 20.88
CA PHE A 31 -5.24 -0.03 22.13
C PHE A 31 -6.32 1.00 22.40
N GLN A 32 -6.05 2.30 22.18
CA GLN A 32 -7.04 3.36 22.35
C GLN A 32 -8.24 3.20 21.42
N LYS A 33 -8.02 2.72 20.19
CA LYS A 33 -9.08 2.45 19.21
C LYS A 33 -9.70 1.06 19.36
N GLN A 34 -9.20 0.22 20.27
CA GLN A 34 -9.66 -1.16 20.49
C GLN A 34 -9.53 -2.01 19.22
N ILE A 35 -8.39 -1.91 18.54
CA ILE A 35 -8.09 -2.69 17.33
C ILE A 35 -7.84 -4.15 17.70
N GLU A 36 -8.41 -5.07 16.93
CA GLU A 36 -8.28 -6.52 17.10
C GLU A 36 -7.50 -7.18 15.93
N LEU A 37 -7.34 -6.47 14.82
CA LEU A 37 -6.52 -6.85 13.65
C LEU A 37 -5.98 -5.58 13.00
N LEU A 38 -4.68 -5.53 12.70
CA LEU A 38 -4.07 -4.40 11.99
C LEU A 38 -3.76 -4.78 10.53
N LEU A 39 -4.19 -3.94 9.59
CA LEU A 39 -3.82 -4.00 8.18
C LEU A 39 -2.86 -2.86 7.86
N ILE A 40 -1.71 -3.19 7.24
CA ILE A 40 -0.74 -2.21 6.76
C ILE A 40 -0.62 -2.29 5.23
N ALA A 41 -1.10 -1.26 4.53
CA ALA A 41 -1.14 -1.21 3.07
C ALA A 41 0.13 -0.59 2.44
N GLY A 42 1.29 -1.13 2.84
CA GLY A 42 2.60 -0.79 2.27
C GLY A 42 3.26 0.47 2.79
N ASP A 43 4.50 0.63 2.34
CA ASP A 43 5.43 1.72 2.64
C ASP A 43 5.69 1.87 4.14
N ILE A 44 6.18 0.78 4.74
CA ILE A 44 6.59 0.76 6.15
C ILE A 44 7.96 1.42 6.29
N SER A 45 8.94 1.01 5.48
CA SER A 45 10.31 1.57 5.47
C SER A 45 11.00 1.39 4.12
N ASN A 46 12.16 2.02 3.93
CA ASN A 46 12.98 1.79 2.74
C ASN A 46 13.84 0.51 2.80
N HIS A 47 13.79 -0.27 3.89
CA HIS A 47 14.67 -1.40 4.08
C HIS A 47 13.92 -2.63 4.59
N TYR A 48 13.98 -3.72 3.81
CA TYR A 48 13.10 -4.85 4.03
C TYR A 48 13.21 -5.54 5.39
N LYS A 49 14.42 -5.62 5.96
CA LYS A 49 14.61 -6.14 7.32
C LYS A 49 13.97 -5.24 8.38
N LEU A 50 14.02 -3.92 8.21
CA LEU A 50 13.42 -2.99 9.15
C LEU A 50 11.89 -3.08 9.08
N THR A 51 11.33 -3.24 7.89
CA THR A 51 9.89 -3.53 7.70
C THR A 51 9.50 -4.82 8.42
N HIS A 52 10.27 -5.90 8.26
CA HIS A 52 10.03 -7.17 8.96
C HIS A 52 10.10 -6.99 10.49
N GLU A 53 11.20 -6.45 11.00
CA GLU A 53 11.42 -6.23 12.43
C GLU A 53 10.31 -5.38 13.05
N PHE A 54 9.85 -4.35 12.34
CA PHE A 54 8.73 -3.52 12.78
C PHE A 54 7.45 -4.33 12.92
N ILE A 55 7.07 -5.13 11.90
CA ILE A 55 5.85 -5.96 11.93
C ILE A 55 5.90 -6.96 13.10
N GLU A 56 7.00 -7.71 13.24
CA GLU A 56 7.15 -8.67 14.34
C GLU A 56 7.10 -7.96 15.70
N SER A 57 7.68 -6.77 15.81
CA SER A 57 7.66 -6.01 17.07
C SER A 57 6.26 -5.52 17.43
N ILE A 58 5.47 -5.05 16.45
CA ILE A 58 4.07 -4.68 16.67
C ILE A 58 3.26 -5.88 17.12
N GLU A 59 3.32 -7.02 16.42
CA GLU A 59 2.59 -8.24 16.80
C GLU A 59 3.01 -8.73 18.20
N ALA A 60 4.31 -8.79 18.47
CA ALA A 60 4.83 -9.30 19.74
C ALA A 60 4.45 -8.40 20.94
N GLN A 61 4.50 -7.07 20.79
CA GLN A 61 4.19 -6.15 21.90
C GLN A 61 2.69 -5.95 22.09
N SER A 62 1.91 -5.93 21.01
CA SER A 62 0.47 -5.68 21.08
C SER A 62 -0.37 -6.94 21.28
N GLN A 63 0.17 -8.11 20.94
CA GLN A 63 -0.57 -9.38 20.83
C GLN A 63 -1.75 -9.30 19.83
N ILE A 64 -1.73 -8.31 18.94
CA ILE A 64 -2.72 -8.12 17.88
C ILE A 64 -2.08 -8.56 16.56
N LYS A 65 -2.80 -9.38 15.80
CA LYS A 65 -2.33 -9.86 14.51
C LYS A 65 -2.14 -8.70 13.53
N VAL A 66 -1.06 -8.77 12.75
CA VAL A 66 -0.77 -7.83 11.65
C VAL A 66 -0.83 -8.58 10.33
N LEU A 67 -1.51 -7.99 9.34
CA LEU A 67 -1.45 -8.41 7.95
C LEU A 67 -0.96 -7.23 7.12
N PHE A 68 -0.06 -7.50 6.18
CA PHE A 68 0.52 -6.45 5.35
C PHE A 68 0.69 -6.88 3.89
N ILE A 69 0.90 -5.87 3.06
CA ILE A 69 1.46 -5.98 1.73
C ILE A 69 2.59 -4.96 1.62
N PRO A 70 3.72 -5.27 0.97
CA PRO A 70 4.78 -4.31 0.74
C PRO A 70 4.33 -3.21 -0.23
N GLY A 71 4.77 -1.98 0.00
CA GLY A 71 4.67 -0.87 -0.95
C GLY A 71 5.89 -0.79 -1.88
N ASN A 72 6.05 0.30 -2.63
CA ASN A 72 7.21 0.44 -3.51
C ASN A 72 8.49 0.70 -2.70
N HIS A 73 8.42 1.44 -1.58
CA HIS A 73 9.58 1.70 -0.72
C HIS A 73 10.08 0.43 -0.03
N ASP A 74 9.16 -0.47 0.34
CA ASP A 74 9.51 -1.75 0.95
C ASP A 74 10.32 -2.67 0.01
N PHE A 75 10.30 -2.40 -1.30
CA PHE A 75 11.06 -3.12 -2.33
C PHE A 75 12.37 -2.44 -2.76
N TRP A 76 12.72 -1.30 -2.17
CA TRP A 76 13.96 -0.61 -2.52
C TRP A 76 15.18 -1.48 -2.18
N SER A 77 15.97 -1.80 -3.20
CA SER A 77 17.11 -2.72 -3.12
C SER A 77 18.46 -2.00 -3.15
N SER A 78 18.52 -0.73 -3.56
CA SER A 78 19.80 -0.04 -3.85
C SER A 78 20.78 0.03 -2.68
N ASP A 79 20.27 0.00 -1.46
CA ASP A 79 21.05 0.12 -0.22
C ASP A 79 21.18 -1.25 0.47
N THR A 80 20.96 -2.33 -0.28
CA THR A 80 20.95 -3.73 0.19
C THR A 80 21.81 -4.62 -0.71
N ASN A 81 22.05 -5.86 -0.28
CA ASN A 81 22.77 -6.88 -1.06
C ASN A 81 21.84 -7.86 -1.79
N VAL A 82 20.54 -7.57 -1.86
CA VAL A 82 19.52 -8.44 -2.47
C VAL A 82 18.68 -7.66 -3.46
N THR A 83 18.14 -8.35 -4.46
CA THR A 83 17.27 -7.77 -5.50
C THR A 83 15.85 -7.54 -4.97
N SER A 84 15.07 -6.67 -5.61
CA SER A 84 13.65 -6.46 -5.30
C SER A 84 12.83 -7.76 -5.42
N ALA A 85 13.24 -8.69 -6.29
CA ALA A 85 12.61 -10.01 -6.43
C ALA A 85 12.90 -10.94 -5.23
N GLU A 86 14.13 -10.92 -4.72
CA GLU A 86 14.47 -11.65 -3.50
C GLU A 86 13.76 -11.06 -2.28
N ILE A 87 13.62 -9.73 -2.22
CA ILE A 87 12.82 -9.05 -1.18
C ILE A 87 11.35 -9.47 -1.24
N LEU A 88 10.75 -9.55 -2.44
CA LEU A 88 9.38 -10.07 -2.60
C LEU A 88 9.24 -11.49 -2.05
N ASN A 89 10.14 -12.40 -2.43
CA ASN A 89 10.11 -13.77 -1.91
C ASN A 89 10.24 -13.79 -0.39
N TYR A 90 11.16 -13.00 0.17
CA TYR A 90 11.34 -12.87 1.62
C TYR A 90 10.05 -12.44 2.33
N TYR A 91 9.34 -11.44 1.81
CA TYR A 91 8.05 -11.04 2.38
C TYR A 91 6.97 -12.10 2.17
N MET A 92 6.92 -12.76 1.01
CA MET A 92 5.96 -13.83 0.73
C MET A 92 6.15 -15.04 1.66
N ASP A 93 7.32 -15.23 2.26
CA ASP A 93 7.54 -16.25 3.30
C ASP A 93 7.02 -15.82 4.68
N MET A 94 6.86 -14.51 4.94
CA MET A 94 6.32 -14.01 6.22
C MET A 94 4.83 -14.34 6.38
N ASN A 95 4.43 -14.84 7.55
CA ASN A 95 3.03 -15.13 7.87
C ASN A 95 2.08 -13.92 7.75
N ALA A 96 2.60 -12.71 7.96
CA ALA A 96 1.84 -11.46 7.86
C ALA A 96 1.55 -11.03 6.42
N CYS A 97 2.35 -11.47 5.43
CA CYS A 97 2.20 -11.02 4.04
C CYS A 97 0.99 -11.68 3.36
N LEU A 98 0.13 -10.88 2.72
CA LEU A 98 -1.08 -11.37 2.05
C LEU A 98 -0.88 -11.81 0.60
N ILE A 99 0.25 -11.50 -0.03
CA ILE A 99 0.50 -11.83 -1.44
C ILE A 99 0.55 -13.35 -1.61
N GLY A 100 -0.33 -13.91 -2.45
CA GLY A 100 -0.46 -15.35 -2.66
C GLY A 100 -1.23 -16.09 -1.56
N LYS A 101 -1.58 -15.40 -0.46
CA LYS A 101 -2.07 -15.96 0.80
C LYS A 101 -3.29 -15.19 1.30
N PRO A 102 -4.46 -15.31 0.64
CA PRO A 102 -5.67 -14.65 1.09
C PRO A 102 -6.03 -15.11 2.50
N TYR A 103 -6.43 -14.17 3.35
CA TYR A 103 -6.73 -14.43 4.75
C TYR A 103 -8.24 -14.54 4.96
N SER A 104 -8.70 -15.73 5.35
CA SER A 104 -10.09 -15.95 5.74
C SER A 104 -10.35 -15.39 7.13
N LEU A 105 -11.01 -14.24 7.21
CA LEU A 105 -11.30 -13.55 8.47
C LEU A 105 -12.35 -14.29 9.31
N ASN A 106 -13.46 -14.67 8.67
CA ASN A 106 -14.55 -15.45 9.27
C ASN A 106 -15.36 -16.15 8.16
N ALA A 107 -16.55 -16.68 8.46
CA ALA A 107 -17.38 -17.37 7.47
C ALA A 107 -17.77 -16.48 6.27
N ASN A 108 -17.93 -15.17 6.49
CA ASN A 108 -18.50 -14.22 5.53
C ASN A 108 -17.48 -13.28 4.90
N TRP A 109 -16.29 -13.14 5.50
CA TRP A 109 -15.28 -12.15 5.12
C TRP A 109 -13.91 -12.75 4.87
N ALA A 110 -13.21 -12.21 3.86
CA ALA A 110 -11.82 -12.50 3.57
C ALA A 110 -11.06 -11.22 3.19
N ILE A 111 -9.74 -11.27 3.35
CA ILE A 111 -8.82 -10.19 3.00
C ILE A 111 -7.88 -10.73 1.93
N VAL A 112 -7.77 -10.00 0.82
CA VAL A 112 -6.82 -10.29 -0.26
C VAL A 112 -5.89 -9.11 -0.40
N GLY A 113 -4.59 -9.38 -0.55
CA GLY A 113 -3.58 -8.34 -0.64
C GLY A 113 -2.65 -8.53 -1.83
N ASN A 114 -2.34 -7.44 -2.51
CA ASN A 114 -1.26 -7.39 -3.49
C ASN A 114 -0.68 -5.97 -3.57
N THR A 115 0.63 -5.78 -3.72
CA THR A 115 1.19 -4.41 -3.89
C THR A 115 0.50 -3.63 -5.02
N GLY A 116 0.09 -4.34 -6.08
CA GLY A 116 -0.19 -3.73 -7.37
C GLY A 116 1.12 -3.30 -8.04
N TRP A 117 0.99 -2.68 -9.20
CA TRP A 117 2.06 -1.90 -9.82
C TRP A 117 1.44 -0.94 -10.81
N TYR A 118 2.18 0.03 -11.31
CA TYR A 118 1.63 1.03 -12.23
C TYR A 118 1.71 0.61 -13.71
N ASP A 119 0.65 0.93 -14.46
CA ASP A 119 0.48 0.59 -15.88
C ASP A 119 0.53 1.81 -16.82
N TYR A 120 0.78 2.99 -16.23
CA TYR A 120 0.83 4.32 -16.84
C TYR A 120 -0.52 4.91 -17.28
N THR A 121 -1.65 4.24 -17.04
CA THR A 121 -2.97 4.67 -17.54
C THR A 121 -3.49 5.96 -16.93
N TYR A 122 -2.95 6.38 -15.79
CA TYR A 122 -3.40 7.59 -15.09
C TYR A 122 -2.67 8.86 -15.56
N ALA A 123 -1.64 8.71 -16.41
CA ALA A 123 -0.95 9.85 -16.99
C ALA A 123 -1.83 10.61 -17.98
N SER A 124 -1.47 11.87 -18.22
CA SER A 124 -2.03 12.67 -19.31
C SER A 124 -1.78 11.97 -20.65
N PRO A 125 -2.80 11.89 -21.54
CA PRO A 125 -2.69 11.21 -22.83
C PRO A 125 -1.72 11.90 -23.79
N GLU A 126 -1.23 13.10 -23.47
CA GLU A 126 -0.21 13.80 -24.27
C GLU A 126 1.18 13.12 -24.24
N PHE A 127 1.44 12.30 -23.22
CA PHE A 127 2.72 11.61 -23.08
C PHE A 127 2.66 10.22 -23.71
N SER A 128 3.61 9.95 -24.63
CA SER A 128 3.80 8.60 -25.14
C SER A 128 4.30 7.64 -24.04
N LEU A 129 4.03 6.35 -24.19
CA LEU A 129 4.53 5.33 -23.28
C LEU A 129 6.06 5.33 -23.19
N GLU A 130 6.76 5.59 -24.30
CA GLU A 130 8.22 5.71 -24.31
C GLU A 130 8.68 6.90 -23.45
N ARG A 131 7.97 8.03 -23.51
CA ARG A 131 8.28 9.21 -22.70
C ARG A 131 8.07 8.94 -21.22
N ILE A 132 6.99 8.25 -20.86
CA ILE A 132 6.70 7.86 -19.47
C ILE A 132 7.74 6.85 -18.96
N ALA A 133 8.12 5.86 -19.77
CA ALA A 133 9.09 4.83 -19.38
C ALA A 133 10.47 5.40 -18.96
N ARG A 134 10.81 6.62 -19.44
CA ARG A 134 12.02 7.35 -19.00
C ARG A 134 12.00 7.70 -17.51
N ARG A 135 10.83 7.75 -16.86
CA ARG A 135 10.65 8.03 -15.42
C ARG A 135 11.31 9.33 -14.94
N LYS A 136 11.45 10.30 -15.85
CA LYS A 136 12.12 11.59 -15.63
C LYS A 136 11.35 12.71 -16.32
N TYR A 137 10.95 13.72 -15.55
CA TYR A 137 10.17 14.84 -16.05
C TYR A 137 10.42 16.09 -15.20
N TYR A 138 10.58 17.24 -15.85
CA TYR A 138 10.83 18.54 -15.19
C TYR A 138 11.95 18.50 -14.12
N GLY A 139 13.05 17.80 -14.40
CA GLY A 139 14.19 17.67 -13.48
C GLY A 139 13.99 16.69 -12.33
N ALA A 140 12.77 16.18 -12.11
CA ALA A 140 12.49 15.13 -11.14
C ALA A 140 12.67 13.73 -11.75
N THR A 141 13.06 12.76 -10.91
CA THR A 141 13.15 11.33 -11.25
C THR A 141 12.26 10.55 -10.31
N TRP A 142 11.39 9.70 -10.86
CA TRP A 142 10.63 8.74 -10.07
C TRP A 142 11.60 7.75 -9.41
N GLN A 143 11.62 7.68 -8.09
CA GLN A 143 12.71 7.04 -7.34
C GLN A 143 12.80 5.53 -7.58
N ASP A 144 11.70 4.85 -7.86
CA ASP A 144 11.73 3.43 -8.22
C ASP A 144 12.60 3.16 -9.46
N LYS A 145 12.83 4.16 -10.32
CA LYS A 145 13.78 4.01 -11.44
C LYS A 145 15.19 3.63 -10.97
N VAL A 146 15.61 4.15 -9.82
CA VAL A 146 16.98 4.00 -9.32
C VAL A 146 17.05 3.09 -8.11
N LYS A 147 15.93 2.92 -7.39
CA LYS A 147 15.86 2.16 -6.14
C LYS A 147 15.38 0.73 -6.30
N ILE A 148 14.77 0.39 -7.43
CA ILE A 148 14.17 -0.93 -7.69
C ILE A 148 14.78 -1.53 -8.96
N ASP A 149 15.11 -2.81 -8.90
CA ASP A 149 15.80 -3.55 -9.96
C ASP A 149 14.95 -4.69 -10.54
N TRP A 150 13.63 -4.47 -10.67
CA TRP A 150 12.75 -5.42 -11.35
C TRP A 150 13.30 -5.78 -12.75
N PRO A 151 13.45 -7.08 -13.08
CA PRO A 151 13.82 -7.50 -14.43
C PRO A 151 12.64 -7.39 -15.42
N ILE A 152 11.47 -6.95 -14.93
CA ILE A 152 10.20 -6.92 -15.64
C ILE A 152 9.78 -5.47 -15.86
N GLU A 153 9.28 -5.16 -17.06
CA GLU A 153 8.72 -3.84 -17.37
C GLU A 153 7.46 -3.56 -16.52
N ASN A 154 7.30 -2.31 -16.07
CA ASN A 154 6.27 -1.93 -15.10
C ASN A 154 4.85 -2.33 -15.51
N ARG A 155 4.42 -2.09 -16.76
CA ARG A 155 3.07 -2.47 -17.20
C ARG A 155 2.89 -3.99 -17.17
N LYS A 156 3.93 -4.76 -17.50
CA LYS A 156 3.88 -6.22 -17.37
C LYS A 156 3.82 -6.65 -15.90
N LEU A 157 4.55 -5.98 -15.01
CA LEU A 157 4.48 -6.23 -13.57
C LEU A 157 3.09 -5.92 -13.01
N SER A 158 2.45 -4.82 -13.45
CA SER A 158 1.08 -4.45 -13.06
C SER A 158 0.06 -5.55 -13.44
N ARG A 159 0.13 -6.06 -14.67
CA ARG A 159 -0.71 -7.20 -15.10
C ARG A 159 -0.45 -8.48 -14.30
N ILE A 160 0.81 -8.76 -13.93
CA ILE A 160 1.14 -9.93 -13.09
C ILE A 160 0.52 -9.76 -11.70
N ALA A 161 0.63 -8.56 -11.11
CA ALA A 161 0.03 -8.23 -9.82
C ALA A 161 -1.50 -8.40 -9.84
N ALA A 162 -2.19 -7.85 -10.85
CA ALA A 162 -3.63 -7.99 -11.00
C ALA A 162 -4.07 -9.46 -11.17
N ARG A 163 -3.32 -10.25 -11.96
CA ARG A 163 -3.58 -11.69 -12.13
C ARG A 163 -3.38 -12.46 -10.83
N GLN A 164 -2.32 -12.19 -10.08
CA GLN A 164 -2.08 -12.83 -8.79
C GLN A 164 -3.19 -12.49 -7.79
N ALA A 165 -3.60 -11.21 -7.69
CA ALA A 165 -4.72 -10.79 -6.85
C ALA A 165 -6.01 -11.52 -7.24
N THR A 166 -6.29 -11.64 -8.55
CA THR A 166 -7.44 -12.40 -9.07
C THR A 166 -7.39 -13.87 -8.65
N GLN A 167 -6.24 -14.53 -8.77
CA GLN A 167 -6.05 -15.92 -8.32
C GLN A 167 -6.29 -16.10 -6.82
N ASP A 168 -5.91 -15.12 -6.00
CA ASP A 168 -6.15 -15.15 -4.56
C ASP A 168 -7.63 -14.89 -4.23
N ILE A 169 -8.28 -13.97 -4.94
CA ILE A 169 -9.72 -13.71 -4.85
C ILE A 169 -10.53 -14.95 -5.21
N GLU A 170 -10.16 -15.68 -6.27
CA GLU A 170 -10.85 -16.91 -6.69
C GLU A 170 -10.97 -17.95 -5.57
N LYS A 171 -9.98 -18.04 -4.68
CA LYS A 171 -9.98 -18.95 -3.52
C LYS A 171 -11.05 -18.59 -2.47
N VAL A 172 -11.48 -17.32 -2.43
CA VAL A 172 -12.39 -16.77 -1.41
C VAL A 172 -13.61 -16.03 -1.97
N LYS A 173 -13.88 -16.14 -3.29
CA LYS A 173 -14.93 -15.39 -4.00
C LYS A 173 -16.37 -15.61 -3.52
N HIS A 174 -16.60 -16.58 -2.65
CA HIS A 174 -17.88 -16.84 -2.00
C HIS A 174 -18.11 -15.96 -0.74
N LYS A 175 -17.11 -15.15 -0.34
CA LYS A 175 -17.15 -14.23 0.80
C LYS A 175 -17.17 -12.79 0.31
N ASN A 176 -17.54 -11.86 1.18
CA ASN A 176 -17.22 -10.45 0.98
C ASN A 176 -15.71 -10.23 1.12
N ILE A 177 -15.14 -9.39 0.26
CA ILE A 177 -13.69 -9.22 0.17
C ILE A 177 -13.28 -7.80 0.56
N ILE A 178 -12.29 -7.73 1.44
CA ILE A 178 -11.45 -6.54 1.66
C ILE A 178 -10.23 -6.72 0.75
N LEU A 179 -10.14 -5.91 -0.30
CA LEU A 179 -8.98 -5.89 -1.20
C LEU A 179 -8.00 -4.81 -0.73
N MET A 180 -6.75 -5.19 -0.49
CA MET A 180 -5.70 -4.28 -0.05
C MET A 180 -4.59 -4.19 -1.10
N THR A 181 -4.39 -2.98 -1.62
CA THR A 181 -3.30 -2.65 -2.53
C THR A 181 -2.47 -1.50 -1.98
N HIS A 182 -1.24 -1.34 -2.46
CA HIS A 182 -0.46 -0.14 -2.15
C HIS A 182 -0.66 0.90 -3.26
N ILE A 183 -0.35 0.51 -4.49
CA ILE A 183 -0.62 1.32 -5.68
C ILE A 183 -2.13 1.52 -5.83
N VAL A 184 -2.54 2.75 -6.20
CA VAL A 184 -3.95 3.07 -6.27
C VAL A 184 -4.60 2.41 -7.48
N THR A 185 -5.82 1.93 -7.29
CA THR A 185 -6.62 1.23 -8.31
C THR A 185 -7.87 2.01 -8.71
N HIS A 186 -8.03 3.23 -8.18
CA HIS A 186 -9.13 4.11 -8.53
C HIS A 186 -8.64 5.54 -8.86
N PRO A 187 -9.03 6.13 -10.01
CA PRO A 187 -8.49 7.40 -10.50
C PRO A 187 -8.82 8.61 -9.63
N LYS A 188 -9.87 8.55 -8.79
CA LYS A 188 -10.15 9.57 -7.77
C LYS A 188 -9.03 9.75 -6.72
N PHE A 189 -8.10 8.80 -6.62
CA PHE A 189 -6.90 8.97 -5.79
C PHE A 189 -5.69 9.53 -6.56
N ALA A 190 -5.78 9.69 -7.88
CA ALA A 190 -4.74 10.37 -8.65
C ALA A 190 -4.77 11.89 -8.39
N VAL A 191 -3.68 12.58 -8.69
CA VAL A 191 -3.66 14.03 -8.62
C VAL A 191 -4.54 14.60 -9.76
N PRO A 192 -5.48 15.53 -9.49
CA PRO A 192 -6.32 16.12 -10.52
C PRO A 192 -5.49 16.78 -11.64
N MET A 193 -5.89 16.55 -12.89
CA MET A 193 -5.28 17.12 -14.09
C MET A 193 -6.17 18.24 -14.67
N PRO A 194 -5.60 19.28 -15.34
CA PRO A 194 -4.19 19.43 -15.66
C PRO A 194 -3.35 19.84 -14.45
N HIS A 195 -2.15 19.28 -14.36
CA HIS A 195 -1.16 19.57 -13.34
C HIS A 195 0.25 19.49 -13.91
N ARG A 196 0.98 20.62 -13.83
CA ARG A 196 2.32 20.82 -14.42
C ARG A 196 3.31 19.66 -14.24
N ILE A 197 3.25 18.96 -13.12
CA ILE A 197 4.14 17.84 -12.79
C ILE A 197 3.40 16.49 -12.84
N PHE A 198 2.14 16.46 -12.42
CA PHE A 198 1.43 15.20 -12.17
C PHE A 198 0.70 14.68 -13.41
N ASP A 199 0.53 15.52 -14.44
CA ASP A 199 0.17 15.04 -15.77
C ASP A 199 1.13 13.93 -16.25
N TYR A 200 2.41 14.01 -15.88
CA TYR A 200 3.37 12.94 -16.12
C TYR A 200 3.41 11.91 -14.99
N PHE A 201 3.58 12.34 -13.73
CA PHE A 201 3.85 11.42 -12.63
C PHE A 201 2.64 10.61 -12.16
N ASN A 202 1.41 11.00 -12.52
CA ASN A 202 0.24 10.14 -12.34
C ASN A 202 0.42 8.76 -13.01
N ALA A 203 1.29 8.65 -14.02
CA ALA A 203 1.72 7.37 -14.59
C ALA A 203 2.16 6.34 -13.54
N PHE A 204 2.75 6.78 -12.43
CA PHE A 204 3.30 5.91 -11.39
C PHE A 204 2.48 5.92 -10.10
N ILE A 205 1.33 6.61 -10.12
CA ILE A 205 0.42 6.70 -8.97
C ILE A 205 -0.50 5.48 -8.95
N GLY A 206 -1.08 5.11 -10.09
CA GLY A 206 -2.10 4.07 -10.13
C GLY A 206 -2.06 3.14 -11.31
N THR A 207 -3.05 2.24 -11.33
CA THR A 207 -3.26 1.26 -12.40
C THR A 207 -4.74 1.05 -12.68
N SER A 208 -5.04 0.75 -13.95
CA SER A 208 -6.37 0.32 -14.40
C SER A 208 -6.47 -1.20 -14.52
N ASP A 209 -5.37 -1.95 -14.38
CA ASP A 209 -5.35 -3.42 -14.52
C ASP A 209 -6.22 -4.15 -13.47
N PHE A 210 -6.62 -3.46 -12.39
CA PHE A 210 -7.52 -3.98 -11.35
C PHE A 210 -9.01 -3.70 -11.61
N ASN A 211 -9.37 -2.92 -12.63
CA ASN A 211 -10.75 -2.47 -12.87
C ASN A 211 -11.75 -3.62 -13.03
N GLU A 212 -11.33 -4.72 -13.66
CA GLU A 212 -12.18 -5.90 -13.88
C GLU A 212 -12.49 -6.62 -12.56
N ILE A 213 -11.57 -6.57 -11.58
CA ILE A 213 -11.77 -7.19 -10.28
C ILE A 213 -13.00 -6.59 -9.56
N TYR A 214 -13.13 -5.27 -9.58
CA TYR A 214 -14.26 -4.57 -8.96
C TYR A 214 -15.61 -4.85 -9.64
N GLN A 215 -15.59 -5.30 -10.90
CA GLN A 215 -16.82 -5.61 -11.65
C GLN A 215 -17.28 -7.06 -11.44
N GLN A 216 -16.34 -7.98 -11.23
CA GLN A 216 -16.61 -9.43 -11.22
C GLN A 216 -16.68 -10.05 -9.83
N TYR A 217 -16.07 -9.41 -8.82
CA TYR A 217 -15.93 -9.99 -7.49
C TYR A 217 -16.61 -9.16 -6.41
N PRO A 218 -17.02 -9.80 -5.29
CA PRO A 218 -17.72 -9.15 -4.18
C PRO A 218 -16.78 -8.32 -3.29
N ILE A 219 -16.04 -7.38 -3.89
CA ILE A 219 -15.23 -6.41 -3.16
C ILE A 219 -16.18 -5.46 -2.42
N ARG A 220 -15.98 -5.29 -1.12
CA ARG A 220 -16.75 -4.34 -0.29
C ARG A 220 -15.90 -3.20 0.22
N TYR A 221 -14.62 -3.48 0.49
CA TYR A 221 -13.64 -2.49 0.89
C TYR A 221 -12.42 -2.59 -0.01
N SER A 222 -11.92 -1.44 -0.45
CA SER A 222 -10.70 -1.35 -1.23
C SER A 222 -9.73 -0.39 -0.55
N ILE A 223 -8.70 -0.94 0.07
CA ILE A 223 -7.69 -0.22 0.83
C ILE A 223 -6.49 0.06 -0.09
N MET A 224 -6.01 1.30 -0.09
CA MET A 224 -4.88 1.79 -0.90
C MET A 224 -3.90 2.62 -0.07
N GLY A 225 -2.70 2.86 -0.57
CA GLY A 225 -1.71 3.78 0.03
C GLY A 225 -1.10 4.71 -1.04
N HIS A 226 0.21 4.93 -0.96
CA HIS A 226 1.10 5.51 -1.99
C HIS A 226 0.98 7.02 -2.22
N VAL A 227 -0.23 7.56 -2.14
CA VAL A 227 -0.51 8.95 -2.54
C VAL A 227 -0.31 9.97 -1.42
N HIS A 228 -0.02 9.52 -0.20
CA HIS A 228 0.30 10.36 0.95
C HIS A 228 -0.80 11.35 1.35
N PHE A 229 -2.04 11.08 0.96
CA PHE A 229 -3.19 11.82 1.44
C PHE A 229 -4.28 10.88 1.92
N ARG A 230 -5.11 11.39 2.82
CA ARG A 230 -6.18 10.64 3.46
C ARG A 230 -7.48 10.93 2.72
N ASN A 231 -8.13 9.89 2.21
CA ASN A 231 -9.43 10.05 1.59
C ASN A 231 -10.24 8.76 1.66
N GLU A 232 -11.56 8.90 1.74
CA GLU A 232 -12.51 7.80 1.76
C GLU A 232 -13.75 8.20 0.98
N PHE A 233 -14.25 7.29 0.13
CA PHE A 233 -15.53 7.46 -0.54
C PHE A 233 -16.15 6.11 -0.89
N GLU A 234 -17.47 6.09 -1.01
CA GLU A 234 -18.19 4.93 -1.53
C GLU A 234 -18.54 5.15 -3.01
N GLU A 235 -18.35 4.12 -3.82
CA GLU A 235 -18.83 4.09 -5.19
C GLU A 235 -19.30 2.67 -5.54
N ARG A 236 -20.53 2.55 -6.07
CA ARG A 236 -21.11 1.27 -6.51
C ARG A 236 -21.07 0.15 -5.46
N GLY A 237 -21.25 0.50 -4.19
CA GLY A 237 -21.26 -0.46 -3.07
C GLY A 237 -19.87 -0.97 -2.66
N VAL A 238 -18.81 -0.29 -3.09
CA VAL A 238 -17.42 -0.47 -2.63
C VAL A 238 -16.99 0.79 -1.89
N THR A 239 -16.50 0.63 -0.66
CA THR A 239 -15.87 1.72 0.09
C THR A 239 -14.37 1.71 -0.19
N TYR A 240 -13.89 2.79 -0.80
CA TYR A 240 -12.49 2.99 -1.13
C TYR A 240 -11.82 3.82 -0.04
N ILE A 241 -10.69 3.36 0.49
CA ILE A 241 -10.03 3.93 1.67
C ILE A 241 -8.55 4.12 1.37
N CYS A 242 -8.03 5.31 1.60
CA CYS A 242 -6.60 5.60 1.56
C CYS A 242 -6.16 6.20 2.91
N PRO A 243 -5.58 5.40 3.83
CA PRO A 243 -5.23 5.82 5.18
C PRO A 243 -3.72 6.12 5.31
N CYS A 244 -3.19 7.00 4.47
CA CYS A 244 -1.77 7.34 4.48
C CYS A 244 -1.38 8.15 5.72
N LEU A 245 -0.31 7.74 6.40
CA LEU A 245 0.37 8.58 7.39
C LEU A 245 1.20 9.65 6.66
N GLY A 246 2.00 9.25 5.68
CA GLY A 246 2.84 10.13 4.86
C GLY A 246 4.08 10.63 5.58
N TYR A 247 4.85 11.51 4.95
CA TYR A 247 6.07 12.07 5.55
C TYR A 247 5.76 13.18 6.56
N GLN A 248 6.68 13.45 7.49
CA GLN A 248 6.57 14.53 8.47
C GLN A 248 6.12 15.87 7.87
N ARG A 249 6.65 16.25 6.69
CA ARG A 249 6.30 17.52 6.02
C ARG A 249 4.84 17.61 5.52
N GLU A 250 4.17 16.46 5.44
CA GLU A 250 2.78 16.31 5.00
C GLU A 250 1.80 16.22 6.19
N TRP A 251 2.33 16.10 7.41
CA TRP A 251 1.53 16.04 8.63
C TRP A 251 0.94 17.41 8.99
N ARG A 252 -0.18 17.40 9.70
CA ARG A 252 -0.88 18.61 10.16
C ARG A 252 -0.55 18.97 11.60
N SER A 253 0.16 18.08 12.30
CA SER A 253 0.65 18.20 13.67
C SER A 253 2.06 17.63 13.78
N ASP A 254 2.85 18.16 14.70
CA ASP A 254 4.17 17.60 15.05
C ASP A 254 4.08 16.37 15.97
N ASP A 255 2.88 16.05 16.48
CA ASP A 255 2.65 14.89 17.35
C ASP A 255 2.32 13.63 16.54
N LEU A 256 3.24 12.67 16.55
CA LEU A 256 3.12 11.39 15.83
C LEU A 256 1.86 10.62 16.23
N ALA A 257 1.51 10.57 17.52
CA ALA A 257 0.34 9.82 17.98
C ALA A 257 -0.97 10.40 17.40
N THR A 258 -1.08 11.73 17.35
CA THR A 258 -2.18 12.44 16.72
C THR A 258 -2.26 12.13 15.23
N GLU A 259 -1.13 12.13 14.52
CA GLU A 259 -1.12 11.83 13.09
C GLU A 259 -1.45 10.37 12.79
N ILE A 260 -0.94 9.41 13.57
CA ILE A 260 -1.34 8.00 13.47
C ILE A 260 -2.85 7.87 13.73
N LYS A 261 -3.39 8.55 14.75
CA LYS A 261 -4.81 8.49 15.09
C LYS A 261 -5.69 9.04 13.95
N HIS A 262 -5.23 10.08 13.27
CA HIS A 262 -5.92 10.68 12.13
C HIS A 262 -5.77 9.87 10.84
N ALA A 263 -4.63 9.23 10.62
CA ALA A 263 -4.40 8.36 9.47
C ALA A 263 -5.17 7.03 9.59
N MET A 264 -5.20 6.45 10.80
CA MET A 264 -5.77 5.13 11.02
C MET A 264 -7.29 5.12 10.84
N SER A 265 -7.72 4.47 9.77
CA SER A 265 -9.12 4.13 9.50
C SER A 265 -9.51 2.85 10.23
N THR A 266 -10.81 2.65 10.48
CA THR A 266 -11.31 1.47 11.18
C THR A 266 -12.53 0.86 10.50
N LEU A 267 -12.59 -0.47 10.45
CA LEU A 267 -13.76 -1.22 9.99
C LEU A 267 -14.31 -2.09 11.12
N ASP A 268 -15.63 -2.15 11.21
CA ASP A 268 -16.34 -3.04 12.12
C ASP A 268 -16.98 -4.17 11.31
N ILE A 269 -16.49 -5.41 11.50
CA ILE A 269 -16.86 -6.62 10.75
C ILE A 269 -17.36 -7.73 11.66
#